data_AF-A0A2N3E5V4-F1
#
_entry.id   AF-A0A2N3E5V4-F1
#
_cell.length_a   1.000
_cell.length_b   1.000
_cell.length_c   1.000
_cell.angle_alpha   90.00
_cell.angle_beta   90.00
_cell.angle_gamma   90.00
#
_symmetry.space_group_name_H-M   'P 1'
#
loop_
_entity.id
_entity.type
_entity.pdbx_description
1 polymer ?
#
loop_
_entity_poly.entity_id
_entity_poly.type
_entity_poly.pdbx_seq_one_letter_code
_entity_poly.pdbx_strand_id
1 'polypeptide(L)'
;YALGVDEIDIPAGPFVIYQGSHGDRGAHRADVVLPGAAYTEQQGVFVNTEGRAQMAFRAGFPPGEAREDWAILRALSEHLGARLPYDSLTQLRQALFDAHPHLARIDQIAPSGAAALALGALEDRRYGSAVRDYYLTNPIARASAVMAELSRLAAERAGAEAMAAE
;
A
#
# COMPACT_ATOMS: atom_id res chain seq x y z
N TYR A 1 14.26 -3.31 2.67
CA TYR A 1 13.37 -2.28 3.24
C TYR A 1 11.96 -2.59 2.77
N ALA A 2 11.01 -2.71 3.68
CA ALA A 2 9.62 -3.07 3.42
C ALA A 2 8.71 -1.91 3.83
N LEU A 3 8.15 -1.16 2.88
CA LEU A 3 7.22 -0.05 3.13
C LEU A 3 5.78 -0.53 2.97
N GLY A 4 5.10 -0.83 4.08
CA GLY A 4 3.72 -1.33 4.11
C GLY A 4 3.54 -2.66 3.39
N VAL A 5 4.58 -3.49 3.34
CA VAL A 5 4.61 -4.74 2.57
C VAL A 5 4.19 -5.90 3.46
N ASP A 6 2.95 -6.35 3.31
CA ASP A 6 2.38 -7.49 4.06
C ASP A 6 1.83 -8.62 3.17
N GLU A 7 1.78 -8.41 1.84
CA GLU A 7 1.20 -9.39 0.91
C GLU A 7 2.20 -10.40 0.33
N ILE A 8 3.49 -10.26 0.67
CA ILE A 8 4.56 -11.16 0.18
C ILE A 8 5.33 -11.76 1.33
N ASP A 9 5.81 -12.98 1.12
CA ASP A 9 6.72 -13.63 2.05
C ASP A 9 8.15 -13.12 1.84
N ILE A 10 8.76 -12.56 2.89
CA ILE A 10 10.15 -12.15 2.87
C ILE A 10 11.01 -13.32 3.34
N PRO A 11 11.94 -13.84 2.52
CA PRO A 11 12.73 -15.01 2.87
C PRO A 11 13.63 -14.78 4.09
N ALA A 12 14.12 -15.88 4.67
CA ALA A 12 15.16 -15.83 5.70
C ALA A 12 16.48 -15.30 5.11
N GLY A 13 17.30 -14.64 5.94
CA GLY A 13 18.62 -14.14 5.54
C GLY A 13 18.78 -12.61 5.54
N PRO A 14 17.95 -11.82 4.82
CA PRO A 14 18.11 -10.38 4.81
C PRO A 14 17.73 -9.76 6.16
N PHE A 15 18.41 -8.66 6.49
CA PHE A 15 17.98 -7.72 7.53
C PHE A 15 16.80 -6.89 7.01
N VAL A 16 15.68 -6.94 7.73
CA VAL A 16 14.39 -6.39 7.32
C VAL A 16 14.03 -5.21 8.21
N ILE A 17 13.96 -4.03 7.59
CA ILE A 17 13.29 -2.86 8.16
C ILE A 17 11.88 -2.83 7.59
N TYR A 18 10.87 -2.90 8.45
CA TYR A 18 9.47 -2.70 8.11
C TYR A 18 9.01 -1.31 8.54
N GLN A 19 8.44 -0.55 7.62
CA GLN A 19 7.79 0.72 7.90
C GLN A 19 6.31 0.60 7.52
N GLY A 20 5.41 0.74 8.49
CA GLY A 20 3.98 0.62 8.25
C GLY A 20 3.13 1.04 9.44
N SER A 21 1.82 1.15 9.22
CA SER A 21 0.86 1.59 10.24
C SER A 21 0.27 0.44 11.06
N HIS A 22 0.26 -0.78 10.50
CA HIS A 22 -0.27 -1.97 11.14
C HIS A 22 0.82 -3.04 11.19
N GLY A 23 0.84 -3.82 12.26
CA GLY A 23 1.71 -4.98 12.40
C GLY A 23 1.01 -6.24 11.91
N ASP A 24 1.34 -6.69 10.70
CA ASP A 24 0.90 -7.98 10.15
C ASP A 24 2.14 -8.79 9.71
N ARG A 25 2.04 -9.65 8.70
CA ARG A 25 3.11 -10.54 8.20
C ARG A 25 4.46 -9.83 8.03
N GLY A 26 4.46 -8.63 7.45
CA GLY A 26 5.69 -7.86 7.19
C GLY A 26 6.38 -7.42 8.47
N ALA A 27 5.60 -6.94 9.44
CA ALA A 27 6.11 -6.53 10.74
C ALA A 27 6.63 -7.72 11.57
N HIS A 28 5.94 -8.88 11.51
CA HIS A 28 6.39 -10.09 12.21
C HIS A 28 7.74 -10.62 11.72
N ARG A 29 8.07 -10.39 10.44
CA ARG A 29 9.36 -10.76 9.87
C ARG A 29 10.45 -9.70 10.09
N ALA A 30 10.12 -8.51 10.57
CA ALA A 30 11.05 -7.40 10.65
C ALA A 30 12.08 -7.58 11.78
N ASP A 31 13.32 -7.17 11.51
CA ASP A 31 14.35 -6.98 12.52
C ASP A 31 14.20 -5.60 13.20
N VAL A 32 13.67 -4.61 12.47
CA VAL A 32 13.34 -3.27 12.96
C VAL A 32 11.99 -2.84 12.41
N VAL A 33 11.14 -2.30 13.29
CA VAL A 33 9.85 -1.71 12.92
C VAL A 33 9.91 -0.20 13.09
N LEU A 34 9.54 0.54 12.05
CA LEU A 34 9.39 1.99 12.04
C LEU A 34 7.90 2.33 11.91
N PRO A 35 7.26 2.89 12.96
CA PRO A 35 5.82 3.14 12.95
C PRO A 35 5.46 4.28 12.00
N GLY A 36 4.79 3.95 10.90
CA GLY A 36 4.28 4.88 9.89
C GLY A 36 2.84 5.30 10.15
N ALA A 37 2.37 6.33 9.43
CA ALA A 37 1.02 6.86 9.52
C ALA A 37 0.03 6.04 8.67
N ALA A 38 -1.22 5.88 9.12
CA ALA A 38 -2.29 5.35 8.27
C ALA A 38 -2.69 6.37 7.18
N TYR A 39 -3.44 5.94 6.16
CA TYR A 39 -3.86 6.82 5.06
C TYR A 39 -4.72 8.02 5.52
N THR A 40 -5.39 7.90 6.67
CA THR A 40 -6.18 8.96 7.31
C THR A 40 -5.33 9.93 8.14
N GLU A 41 -4.06 9.61 8.36
CA GLU A 41 -3.18 10.28 9.32
C GLU A 41 -2.02 11.04 8.65
N GLN A 42 -1.93 10.95 7.33
CA GLN A 42 -0.94 11.67 6.53
C GLN A 42 -1.59 12.25 5.28
N GLN A 43 -0.96 13.27 4.71
CA GLN A 43 -1.35 13.74 3.40
C GLN A 43 -0.57 12.98 2.32
N GLY A 44 -1.27 12.55 1.28
CA GLY A 44 -0.67 11.74 0.20
C GLY A 44 -1.22 12.11 -1.17
N VAL A 45 -0.48 11.74 -2.20
CA VAL A 45 -0.99 11.72 -3.58
C VAL A 45 -1.19 10.25 -3.94
N PHE A 46 -2.44 9.87 -4.20
CA PHE A 46 -2.80 8.51 -4.62
C PHE A 46 -3.22 8.54 -6.09
N VAL A 47 -2.83 7.52 -6.84
CA VAL A 47 -3.24 7.37 -8.25
C VAL A 47 -4.12 6.14 -8.36
N ASN A 48 -5.34 6.31 -8.88
CA ASN A 48 -6.27 5.21 -9.09
C ASN A 48 -6.02 4.49 -10.43
N THR A 49 -6.80 3.44 -10.72
CA THR A 49 -6.60 2.59 -11.91
C THR A 49 -6.89 3.26 -13.25
N GLU A 50 -7.64 4.36 -13.27
CA GLU A 50 -7.87 5.20 -14.46
C GLU A 50 -6.75 6.25 -14.66
N GLY A 51 -5.75 6.29 -13.78
CA GLY A 51 -4.60 7.19 -13.86
C GLY A 51 -4.83 8.58 -13.25
N ARG A 52 -5.92 8.78 -12.50
CA ARG A 52 -6.21 10.06 -11.83
C ARG A 52 -5.40 10.20 -10.55
N ALA A 53 -4.60 11.25 -10.45
CA ALA A 53 -3.94 11.64 -9.21
C ALA A 53 -4.92 12.37 -8.29
N GLN A 54 -5.01 11.94 -7.03
CA GLN A 54 -5.93 12.47 -6.02
C GLN A 54 -5.16 12.86 -4.77
N MET A 55 -5.56 13.95 -4.13
CA MET A 55 -4.94 14.41 -2.89
C MET A 55 -5.73 13.92 -1.68
N ALA A 56 -5.08 13.12 -0.85
CA ALA A 56 -5.61 12.75 0.46
C ALA A 56 -5.22 13.82 1.49
N PHE A 57 -6.19 14.21 2.30
CA PHE A 57 -5.98 15.12 3.42
C PHE A 57 -6.02 14.35 4.74
N ARG A 58 -5.15 14.77 5.65
CA ARG A 58 -5.06 14.21 6.98
C ARG A 58 -6.33 14.54 7.78
N ALA A 59 -6.97 13.52 8.34
CA ALA A 59 -8.13 13.63 9.22
C ALA A 59 -7.75 13.60 10.71
N GLY A 60 -6.68 12.87 11.07
CA GLY A 60 -6.16 12.77 12.44
C GLY A 60 -4.64 12.74 12.47
N PHE A 61 -4.03 12.82 13.65
CA PHE A 61 -2.57 12.66 13.77
C PHE A 61 -2.19 11.19 13.96
N PRO A 62 -1.01 10.74 13.49
CA PRO A 62 -0.54 9.39 13.75
C PRO A 62 -0.47 9.11 15.27
N PRO A 63 -0.85 7.91 15.73
CA PRO A 63 -0.87 7.59 17.16
C PRO A 63 0.54 7.45 17.75
N GLY A 64 0.68 7.86 19.01
CA GLY A 64 1.92 7.69 19.78
C GLY A 64 3.14 8.32 19.11
N GLU A 65 4.14 7.49 18.82
CA GLU A 65 5.40 7.92 18.19
C GLU A 65 5.43 7.72 16.67
N ALA A 66 4.31 7.32 16.06
CA ALA A 66 4.22 7.20 14.61
C ALA A 66 4.48 8.55 13.91
N ARG A 67 5.00 8.49 12.69
CA ARG A 67 5.33 9.67 11.86
C ARG A 67 4.83 9.47 10.43
N GLU A 68 4.66 10.57 9.71
CA GLU A 68 4.36 10.52 8.28
C GLU A 68 5.48 9.79 7.52
N ASP A 69 5.13 8.99 6.52
CA ASP A 69 6.06 8.02 5.95
C ASP A 69 7.30 8.67 5.31
N TRP A 70 7.09 9.82 4.65
CA TRP A 70 8.16 10.57 4.02
C TRP A 70 9.15 11.15 5.04
N ALA A 71 8.67 11.52 6.24
CA ALA A 71 9.51 12.12 7.28
C ALA A 71 10.45 11.06 7.87
N ILE A 72 9.97 9.82 8.04
CA ILE A 72 10.79 8.68 8.46
C ILE A 72 11.91 8.44 7.44
N LEU A 73 11.57 8.35 6.15
CA LEU A 73 12.55 8.13 5.09
C LEU A 73 13.56 9.30 4.98
N ARG A 74 13.09 10.54 5.13
CA ARG A 74 13.96 11.72 5.16
C ARG A 74 14.92 11.67 6.34
N ALA A 75 14.47 11.36 7.54
CA ALA A 75 15.33 11.23 8.72
C ALA A 75 16.34 10.08 8.57
N LEU A 76 15.90 8.93 8.05
CA LEU A 76 16.76 7.78 7.79
C LEU A 76 17.86 8.11 6.76
N SER A 77 17.51 8.84 5.70
CA SER A 77 18.48 9.23 4.67
C SER A 77 19.67 10.03 5.22
N GLU A 78 19.43 10.86 6.24
CA GLU A 78 20.47 11.64 6.91
C GLU A 78 21.39 10.77 7.76
N HIS A 79 20.82 9.81 8.50
CA HIS A 79 21.59 8.84 9.28
C HIS A 79 22.47 7.94 8.40
N LEU A 80 22.05 7.69 7.16
CA LEU A 80 22.81 6.92 6.18
C LEU A 80 23.83 7.76 5.39
N GLY A 81 23.94 9.07 5.66
CA GLY A 81 24.84 9.97 4.92
C GLY A 81 24.39 10.30 3.50
N ALA A 82 23.15 9.93 3.12
CA ALA A 82 22.55 10.14 1.81
C ALA A 82 21.34 11.10 1.89
N ARG A 83 21.54 12.25 2.53
CA ARG A 83 20.47 13.22 2.86
C ARG A 83 19.66 13.61 1.63
N LEU A 84 18.34 13.36 1.69
CA LEU A 84 17.41 13.78 0.65
C LEU A 84 17.24 15.32 0.63
N PRO A 85 17.07 15.95 -0.54
CA PRO A 85 17.15 17.40 -0.71
C PRO A 85 15.83 18.14 -0.40
N TYR A 86 15.09 17.69 0.61
CA TYR A 86 13.84 18.32 1.05
C TYR A 86 13.66 18.14 2.56
N ASP A 87 13.13 19.18 3.21
CA ASP A 87 12.90 19.22 4.66
C ASP A 87 11.41 19.47 4.99
N SER A 88 10.55 19.47 3.97
CA SER A 88 9.09 19.67 4.12
C SER A 88 8.31 18.89 3.07
N LEU A 89 7.05 18.59 3.39
CA LEU A 89 6.13 17.95 2.45
C LEU A 89 5.92 18.78 1.18
N THR A 90 5.91 20.11 1.28
CA THR A 90 5.81 21.01 0.12
C THR A 90 7.00 20.85 -0.82
N GLN A 91 8.22 20.82 -0.30
CA GLN A 91 9.43 20.60 -1.11
C GLN A 91 9.46 19.20 -1.72
N LEU A 92 9.04 18.17 -0.97
CA LEU A 92 8.90 16.82 -1.50
C LEU A 92 7.91 16.77 -2.66
N ARG A 93 6.74 17.41 -2.51
CA ARG A 93 5.74 17.48 -3.60
C ARG A 93 6.28 18.22 -4.81
N GLN A 94 7.00 19.32 -4.61
CA GLN A 94 7.63 20.04 -5.71
C GLN A 94 8.60 19.13 -6.46
N ALA A 95 9.50 18.45 -5.76
CA ALA A 95 10.43 17.50 -6.37
C ALA A 95 9.71 16.35 -7.11
N LEU A 96 8.62 15.82 -6.53
CA LEU A 96 7.79 14.79 -7.16
C LEU A 96 7.15 15.29 -8.46
N PHE A 97 6.59 16.50 -8.44
CA PHE A 97 5.88 17.09 -9.58
C PHE A 97 6.84 17.55 -10.68
N ASP A 98 8.03 18.03 -10.32
CA ASP A 98 9.08 18.36 -11.28
C ASP A 98 9.56 17.09 -12.00
N ALA A 99 9.77 15.99 -11.27
CA ALA A 99 10.15 14.70 -11.84
C ALA A 99 9.02 14.04 -12.63
N HIS A 100 7.77 14.20 -12.18
CA HIS A 100 6.58 13.55 -12.72
C HIS A 100 5.40 14.51 -12.87
N PRO A 101 5.39 15.39 -13.90
CA PRO A 101 4.39 16.46 -14.03
C PRO A 101 2.94 15.99 -14.16
N HIS A 102 2.71 14.74 -14.56
CA HIS A 102 1.37 14.17 -14.62
C HIS A 102 0.73 14.00 -13.24
N LEU A 103 1.53 13.80 -12.18
CA LEU A 103 1.04 13.70 -10.80
C LEU A 103 0.54 15.04 -10.24
N ALA A 104 0.93 16.16 -10.84
CA ALA A 104 0.45 17.49 -10.47
C ALA A 104 -0.95 17.80 -11.03
N ARG A 105 -1.46 16.99 -11.97
CA ARG A 105 -2.78 17.15 -12.60
C ARG A 105 -3.86 16.55 -11.71
N ILE A 106 -4.02 17.12 -10.52
CA ILE A 106 -4.95 16.62 -9.51
C ILE A 106 -6.37 16.58 -10.07
N ASP A 107 -7.04 15.45 -9.83
CA ASP A 107 -8.39 15.13 -10.28
C ASP A 107 -8.61 15.16 -11.80
N GLN A 108 -7.53 15.02 -12.59
CA GLN A 108 -7.61 14.95 -14.05
C GLN A 108 -7.17 13.57 -14.56
N ILE A 109 -7.75 13.15 -15.69
CA ILE A 109 -7.31 11.97 -16.45
C ILE A 109 -6.69 12.45 -17.76
N ALA A 110 -5.55 11.85 -18.12
CA ALA A 110 -4.95 12.01 -19.43
C ALA A 110 -4.99 10.67 -20.19
N PRO A 111 -5.30 10.67 -21.50
CA PRO A 111 -5.16 9.47 -22.32
C PRO A 111 -3.73 8.92 -22.25
N SER A 112 -3.60 7.62 -22.10
CA SER A 112 -2.30 6.95 -22.20
C SER A 112 -1.88 6.85 -23.67
N GLY A 113 -0.63 7.20 -23.94
CA GLY A 113 0.03 6.92 -25.23
C GLY A 113 0.66 5.53 -25.30
N ALA A 114 0.39 4.65 -24.33
CA ALA A 114 0.99 3.32 -24.29
C ALA A 114 0.58 2.49 -25.51
N ALA A 115 1.57 1.96 -26.21
CA ALA A 115 1.35 1.01 -27.30
C ALA A 115 0.90 -0.35 -26.75
N ALA A 116 0.21 -1.12 -27.59
CA ALA A 116 -0.08 -2.52 -27.28
C ALA A 116 1.23 -3.28 -26.99
N LEU A 117 1.24 -4.05 -25.91
CA LEU A 117 2.37 -4.90 -25.56
C LEU A 117 2.43 -6.11 -26.50
N ALA A 118 3.65 -6.57 -26.79
CA ALA A 118 3.83 -7.84 -27.47
C ALA A 118 3.27 -8.97 -26.61
N LEU A 119 2.42 -9.81 -27.20
CA LEU A 119 1.82 -10.94 -26.49
C LEU A 119 2.82 -12.08 -26.36
N GLY A 120 2.92 -12.65 -25.17
CA GLY A 120 3.65 -13.90 -24.91
C GLY A 120 2.78 -15.13 -25.19
N ALA A 121 3.41 -16.31 -25.18
CA ALA A 121 2.68 -17.58 -25.20
C ALA A 121 1.86 -17.73 -23.92
N LEU A 122 0.64 -18.24 -24.04
CA LEU A 122 -0.23 -18.55 -22.91
C LEU A 122 0.10 -19.96 -22.37
N GLU A 123 0.18 -20.07 -21.05
CA GLU A 123 0.18 -21.36 -20.37
C GLU A 123 -1.23 -21.96 -20.39
N ASP A 124 -1.33 -23.30 -20.44
CA ASP A 124 -2.61 -24.01 -20.30
C ASP A 124 -3.03 -24.06 -18.83
N ARG A 125 -3.42 -22.89 -18.31
CA ARG A 125 -3.90 -22.71 -16.93
C ARG A 125 -5.15 -21.87 -16.92
N ARG A 126 -6.06 -22.19 -16.00
CA ARG A 126 -7.23 -21.36 -15.75
C ARG A 126 -6.84 -20.07 -15.03
N TYR A 127 -7.51 -18.98 -15.35
CA TYR A 127 -7.42 -17.75 -14.58
C TYR A 127 -7.99 -17.99 -13.18
N GLY A 128 -7.27 -17.50 -12.16
CA GLY A 128 -7.72 -17.46 -10.78
C GLY A 128 -7.87 -16.02 -10.30
N SER A 129 -8.67 -15.80 -9.25
CA SER A 129 -8.72 -14.50 -8.58
C SER A 129 -7.41 -14.24 -7.85
N ALA A 130 -6.82 -13.06 -8.05
CA ALA A 130 -5.72 -12.58 -7.22
C ALA A 130 -6.18 -12.25 -5.79
N VAL A 131 -7.46 -11.92 -5.62
CA VAL A 131 -8.08 -11.62 -4.33
C VAL A 131 -8.75 -12.88 -3.80
N ARG A 132 -8.19 -13.45 -2.74
CA ARG A 132 -8.71 -14.68 -2.10
C ARG A 132 -9.88 -14.41 -1.17
N ASP A 133 -9.82 -13.29 -0.46
CA ASP A 133 -10.87 -12.82 0.44
C ASP A 133 -11.05 -11.33 0.22
N TYR A 134 -12.26 -10.93 -0.17
CA TYR A 134 -12.60 -9.54 -0.45
C TYR A 134 -12.51 -8.64 0.79
N TYR A 135 -12.78 -9.19 1.97
CA TYR A 135 -12.81 -8.43 3.22
C TYR A 135 -11.45 -8.33 3.90
N LEU A 136 -10.47 -9.17 3.51
CA LEU A 136 -9.16 -9.27 4.18
C LEU A 136 -7.98 -8.96 3.24
N THR A 137 -8.15 -7.94 2.39
CA THR A 137 -7.23 -7.61 1.28
C THR A 137 -5.96 -6.86 1.65
N ASN A 138 -5.91 -6.24 2.82
CA ASN A 138 -4.78 -5.42 3.26
C ASN A 138 -4.68 -5.42 4.79
N PRO A 139 -3.56 -4.91 5.37
CA PRO A 139 -3.33 -4.93 6.82
C PRO A 139 -4.40 -4.22 7.65
N ILE A 140 -4.95 -3.11 7.14
CA ILE A 140 -6.00 -2.35 7.84
C ILE A 140 -7.27 -3.20 7.93
N ALA A 141 -7.64 -3.83 6.82
CA ALA A 141 -8.81 -4.70 6.76
C ALA A 141 -8.61 -5.96 7.62
N ARG A 142 -7.41 -6.55 7.63
CA ARG A 142 -7.09 -7.72 8.46
C ARG A 142 -7.06 -7.44 9.96
N ALA A 143 -6.73 -6.22 10.36
CA ALA A 143 -6.82 -5.77 11.75
C ALA A 143 -8.25 -5.43 12.19
N SER A 144 -9.23 -5.39 11.28
CA SER A 144 -10.60 -4.99 11.58
C SER A 144 -11.47 -6.18 12.02
N ALA A 145 -12.00 -6.11 13.24
CA ALA A 145 -12.98 -7.10 13.73
C ALA A 145 -14.26 -7.13 12.88
N VAL A 146 -14.67 -6.00 12.31
CA VAL A 146 -15.84 -5.92 11.42
C VAL A 146 -15.58 -6.67 10.13
N MET A 147 -14.40 -6.49 9.52
CA MET A 147 -14.06 -7.19 8.28
C MET A 147 -13.88 -8.70 8.51
N ALA A 148 -13.32 -9.09 9.65
CA ALA A 148 -13.23 -10.49 10.05
C ALA A 148 -14.62 -11.16 10.15
N GLU A 149 -15.60 -10.46 10.74
CA GLU A 149 -16.97 -10.96 10.80
C GLU A 149 -17.63 -11.06 9.41
N LEU A 150 -17.43 -10.07 8.55
CA LEU A 150 -17.95 -10.11 7.18
C LEU A 150 -17.34 -11.25 6.35
N SER A 151 -16.04 -11.50 6.50
CA SER A 151 -15.36 -12.66 5.90
C SER A 151 -16.00 -13.98 6.34
N ARG A 152 -16.22 -14.16 7.66
CA ARG A 152 -16.88 -15.34 8.22
C ARG A 152 -18.27 -15.55 7.63
N LEU A 153 -19.10 -14.50 7.64
CA LEU A 153 -20.47 -14.57 7.09
C LEU A 153 -20.49 -14.88 5.59
N ALA A 154 -19.54 -14.33 4.82
CA ALA A 154 -19.43 -14.60 3.39
C ALA A 154 -19.02 -16.05 3.12
N ALA A 155 -18.11 -16.62 3.92
CA ALA A 155 -17.70 -18.01 3.83
C ALA A 155 -18.87 -18.97 4.16
N GLU A 156 -19.67 -18.66 5.19
CA GLU A 156 -20.87 -19.44 5.55
C GLU A 156 -21.91 -19.46 4.43
N ARG A 157 -22.16 -18.31 3.80
CA ARG A 157 -23.07 -18.22 2.65
C ARG A 157 -22.57 -19.06 1.48
N ALA A 158 -21.29 -18.96 1.12
CA ALA A 158 -20.71 -19.73 0.01
C ALA A 158 -20.76 -21.24 0.27
N GLY A 159 -20.51 -21.67 1.52
CA GLY A 159 -20.63 -23.07 1.91
C GLY A 159 -22.06 -23.60 1.83
N ALA A 160 -23.05 -22.79 2.25
CA ALA A 160 -24.47 -23.14 2.15
C ALA A 160 -24.93 -23.26 0.68
N GLU A 161 -24.49 -22.36 -0.19
CA GLU A 161 -24.76 -22.42 -1.64
C GLU A 161 -24.16 -23.68 -2.29
N ALA A 162 -22.95 -24.08 -1.88
CA ALA A 162 -22.29 -25.29 -2.38
C ALA A 162 -23.04 -26.57 -1.96
N MET A 163 -23.49 -26.67 -0.71
CA MET A 163 -24.27 -27.82 -0.22
C MET A 163 -25.67 -27.91 -0.86
N ALA A 164 -26.28 -26.77 -1.24
CA ALA A 164 -27.59 -26.75 -1.90
C ALA A 164 -27.52 -27.10 -3.40
N ALA A 165 -26.32 -27.12 -3.99
CA ALA A 165 -26.08 -27.44 -5.39
C ALA A 165 -25.69 -28.91 -5.64
N GLU A 166 -25.56 -29.71 -4.57
CA GLU A 166 -25.33 -31.17 -4.58
C GLU A 166 -26.66 -31.93 -4.41
#